data_AF-A0A3B0UY95-F1
#
_entry.id   AF-A0A3B0UY95-F1
#
_cell.length_a   1.000
_cell.length_b   1.000
_cell.length_c   1.000
_cell.angle_alpha   90.00
_cell.angle_beta   90.00
_cell.angle_gamma   90.00
#
_symmetry.space_group_name_H-M   'P 1'
#
loop_
_entity.id
_entity.type
_entity.pdbx_description
1 polymer ?
#
loop_
_entity_poly.entity_id
_entity_poly.type
_entity_poly.pdbx_seq_one_letter_code
_entity_poly.pdbx_strand_id
1 'polypeptide(L)' 'MLNCDFCGKAVDSVARVALDRGYDRLTVVHSKMYACQECSKKKEAERQKRTVRDSSNSCENTC' A
#
# COMPACT_ATOMS: atom_id res chain seq x y z
N MET A 1 -2.12 -22.61 7.43
CA MET A 1 -2.83 -21.35 7.71
C MET A 1 -1.81 -20.22 7.74
N LEU A 2 -2.11 -19.11 7.08
CA LEU A 2 -1.25 -17.93 7.00
C LEU A 2 -1.83 -16.83 7.89
N ASN A 3 -0.98 -16.02 8.52
CA ASN A 3 -1.44 -14.97 9.42
C ASN A 3 -1.40 -13.62 8.71
N CYS A 4 -2.46 -12.83 8.87
CA CYS A 4 -2.48 -11.45 8.41
C CYS A 4 -1.74 -10.56 9.43
N ASP A 5 -0.70 -9.85 8.99
CA ASP A 5 0.08 -8.93 9.85
C ASP A 5 -0.73 -7.70 10.29
N PHE A 6 -1.90 -7.45 9.69
CA PHE A 6 -2.72 -6.28 9.97
C PHE A 6 -3.89 -6.54 10.90
N CYS A 7 -4.56 -7.67 10.76
CA CYS A 7 -5.72 -8.00 11.59
C CYS A 7 -5.48 -9.21 12.51
N GLY A 8 -4.32 -9.87 12.41
CA GLY A 8 -3.94 -11.01 13.23
C GLY A 8 -4.71 -12.31 12.93
N LYS A 9 -5.67 -12.29 11.98
CA LYS A 9 -6.48 -13.46 11.66
C LYS A 9 -5.68 -14.50 10.88
N ALA A 10 -5.91 -15.77 11.21
CA ALA A 10 -5.47 -16.90 10.40
C ALA A 10 -6.40 -17.05 9.19
N VAL A 11 -5.82 -17.09 7.99
CA VAL A 11 -6.52 -17.13 6.71
C VAL A 11 -5.85 -18.11 5.76
N ASP A 12 -6.59 -18.54 4.73
CA ASP A 12 -6.07 -19.48 3.73
C ASP A 12 -5.11 -18.84 2.74
N SER A 13 -5.23 -17.51 2.55
CA SER A 13 -4.37 -16.76 1.64
C SER A 13 -4.03 -15.37 2.17
N VAL A 14 -2.78 -14.97 1.95
CA VAL A 14 -2.30 -13.61 2.19
C VAL A 14 -1.61 -13.07 0.95
N ALA A 15 -1.71 -11.78 0.73
CA ALA A 15 -1.02 -11.05 -0.33
C ALA A 15 0.05 -10.15 0.29
N ARG A 16 1.21 -10.05 -0.37
CA ARG A 16 2.24 -9.10 0.02
C ARG A 16 1.77 -7.69 -0.31
N VAL A 17 1.82 -6.79 0.67
CA VAL A 17 1.41 -5.39 0.50
C VAL A 17 2.61 -4.48 0.76
N ALA A 18 3.02 -3.71 -0.24
CA ALA A 18 3.98 -2.63 -0.05
C ALA A 18 3.21 -1.39 0.41
N LEU A 19 3.42 -0.96 1.66
CA LEU A 19 2.61 0.08 2.28
C LEU A 19 3.16 1.49 2.20
N ASP A 20 4.45 1.67 1.91
CA ASP A 20 5.08 2.97 2.11
C ASP A 20 5.02 3.86 0.87
N ARG A 21 4.63 5.12 1.08
CA ARG A 21 4.95 6.22 0.15
C ARG A 21 6.45 6.47 0.24
N GLY A 22 7.11 6.71 -0.90
CA GLY A 22 8.57 6.84 -0.93
C GLY A 22 9.27 5.50 -0.63
N TYR A 23 8.68 4.39 -1.09
CA TYR A 23 9.29 3.06 -1.08
C TYR A 23 10.61 3.11 -1.88
N ASP A 24 11.66 3.57 -1.22
CA ASP A 24 12.99 3.63 -1.76
C ASP A 24 13.60 2.24 -1.64
N ARG A 25 13.41 1.48 -2.70
CA ARG A 25 13.94 0.11 -2.86
C ARG A 25 15.45 0.04 -2.71
N LEU A 26 16.14 1.17 -2.84
CA LEU A 26 17.59 1.25 -2.91
C LEU A 26 18.21 1.70 -1.59
N THR A 27 17.52 2.50 -0.78
CA THR A 27 18.11 3.06 0.46
C THR A 27 17.46 2.59 1.76
N VAL A 28 16.19 2.15 1.75
CA VAL A 28 15.48 1.75 2.97
C VAL A 28 15.09 0.28 2.93
N VAL A 29 15.57 -0.49 3.91
CA VAL A 29 15.16 -1.88 4.10
C VAL A 29 13.76 -1.91 4.70
N HIS A 30 12.76 -2.13 3.85
CA HIS A 30 11.38 -2.28 4.28
C HIS A 30 11.06 -3.73 4.67
N SER A 31 10.50 -3.91 5.86
CA SER A 31 9.98 -5.22 6.30
C SER A 31 8.81 -5.67 5.44
N LYS A 32 8.88 -6.92 4.96
CA LYS A 32 7.80 -7.52 4.15
C LYS A 32 6.58 -7.76 5.04
N MET A 33 5.44 -7.16 4.68
CA MET A 33 4.17 -7.39 5.36
C MET A 33 3.15 -8.08 4.45
N TYR A 34 2.34 -8.94 5.06
CA TYR A 34 1.33 -9.77 4.42
C TYR A 34 -0.06 -9.43 4.95
N ALA A 35 -0.98 -9.16 4.04
CA ALA A 35 -2.36 -8.86 4.35
C ALA A 35 -3.29 -9.95 3.84
N CYS A 36 -4.34 -10.25 4.61
CA CYS A 36 -5.50 -10.96 4.06
C CYS A 36 -6.17 -10.12 2.96
N GLN A 37 -7.05 -10.75 2.18
CA GLN A 37 -7.70 -10.11 1.04
C GLN A 37 -8.51 -8.87 1.42
N GLU A 38 -9.18 -8.86 2.58
CA GLU A 38 -9.92 -7.69 3.07
C GLU A 38 -9.00 -6.52 3.43
N CYS A 39 -7.93 -6.79 4.19
CA CYS A 39 -6.97 -5.77 4.60
C CYS A 39 -6.23 -5.18 3.39
N SER A 40 -5.88 -6.03 2.41
CA SER A 40 -5.28 -5.61 1.14
C SER A 40 -6.21 -4.66 0.38
N LYS A 41 -7.48 -5.04 0.16
CA LYS A 41 -8.47 -4.20 -0.54
C LYS A 41 -8.68 -2.84 0.13
N LYS A 42 -8.76 -2.80 1.47
CA LYS A 42 -8.93 -1.54 2.22
C LYS A 42 -7.75 -0.58 2.00
N LYS A 43 -6.52 -1.10 2.05
CA LYS A 43 -5.29 -0.32 1.86
C LYS A 43 -5.13 0.17 0.42
N GLU A 44 -5.43 -0.68 -0.56
CA GLU A 44 -5.43 -0.29 -1.98
C GLU A 44 -6.49 0.77 -2.27
N ALA A 45 -7.69 0.65 -1.70
CA ALA A 45 -8.73 1.67 -1.83
C ALA A 45 -8.31 3.01 -1.21
N GLU A 46 -7.63 2.99 -0.06
CA GLU A 46 -7.08 4.22 0.54
C GLU A 46 -6.00 4.86 -0.34
N ARG A 47 -5.12 4.04 -0.94
CA ARG A 47 -4.12 4.50 -1.92
C ARG A 47 -4.79 5.21 -3.09
N GLN A 48 -5.77 4.57 -3.73
CA GLN A 48 -6.49 5.11 -4.88
C GLN A 48 -7.23 6.41 -4.56
N LYS A 49 -7.90 6.49 -3.40
CA LYS A 49 -8.58 7.71 -2.96
C LYS A 49 -7.62 8.89 -2.78
N ARG A 50 -6.39 8.63 -2.35
CA ARG A 50 -5.38 9.67 -2.11
C ARG A 50 -4.59 10.05 -3.37
N THR A 51 -4.35 9.13 -4.30
CA THR A 51 -3.67 9.47 -5.58
C THR A 51 -4.49 10.41 -6.45
N VAL A 52 -5.82 10.36 -6.39
CA VAL A 52 -6.69 11.29 -7.13
C VAL A 52 -6.57 12.74 -6.60
N ARG A 53 -6.15 12.94 -5.34
CA ARG A 53 -5.94 14.29 -4.77
C ARG A 53 -4.59 14.90 -5.15
N ASP A 54 -3.57 14.08 -5.38
CA ASP A 54 -2.21 14.55 -5.70
C ASP A 54 -2.04 14.84 -7.20
N SER A 55 -2.92 14.34 -8.07
CA SER A 55 -2.87 14.58 -9.53
C SER A 55 -3.46 15.91 -10.01
N SER A 56 -3.97 16.76 -9.11
CA SER A 56 -4.64 18.02 -9.48
C SER A 56 -3.72 19.25 -9.51
N ASN A 57 -2.42 19.12 -9.18
CA ASN A 57 -1.50 20.27 -9.09
C ASN A 57 -0.25 20.11 -9.98
N SER A 58 -0.46 19.83 -11.26
CA SER A 58 0.60 19.88 -12.27
C SER A 58 0.12 20.57 -13.55
N CYS A 59 -0.18 21.86 -13.44
CA CYS A 59 -0.07 22.79 -14.54
C CYS A 59 0.16 24.22 -14.01
N GLU A 60 1.32 24.48 -13.43
CA GLU A 60 1.84 25.85 -13.35
C GLU A 60 3.17 25.93 -14.10
N ASN A 61 3.07 26.55 -15.28
CA ASN A 61 4.06 27.34 -16.02
C ASN A 61 5.48 26.80 -16.17
N THR A 62 5.79 26.25 -17.35
CA THR A 62 6.92 26.75 -18.15
C THR A 62 6.70 26.47 -19.63
N CYS A 63 6.39 27.53 -20.39
CA CYS A 63 6.86 27.88 -21.74
C CYS A 63 5.87 28.85 -22.40
#